data_AF-A0A8T4YQM1-F1
#
_entry.id   AF-A0A8T4YQM1-F1
#
_cell.length_a   1.000
_cell.length_b   1.000
_cell.length_c   1.000
_cell.angle_alpha   90.00
_cell.angle_beta   90.00
_cell.angle_gamma   90.00
#
_symmetry.space_group_name_H-M   'P 1'
#
loop_
_entity.id
_entity.type
_entity.pdbx_description
1 polymer ?
#
loop_
_entity_poly.entity_id
_entity_poly.type
_entity_poly.pdbx_seq_one_letter_code
_entity_poly.pdbx_strand_id
1 'polypeptide(L)'
;MGISARRTVLHRLHVVTRFVIAFSIGLAIVFITGPGDIYLAVSLLLLSIILILLGGIPVRSLSKFLVVIVTVTVFIGFSFIFLTQIPGERTYLEYVLMRIETSRGPFMWRILISDRTLTYLFVYCSRIVIMVFSAIFLLGTIDDREVIWGMRSVGLPYGATVVAALFFRGISLFADDFFTVRDAMTVRGVDFAKAPLLKRLRLYFYSLIPIFSLMLRRSYDISLALESRGLSPTSKPPIIYRQMRFKTVDYLVTLLCAAAILGVYLEKTF
;
A
#
# COMPACT_ATOMS: atom_id res chain seq x y z
N MET A 1 7.27 13.76 0.65
CA MET A 1 6.68 13.20 1.89
C MET A 1 7.18 11.77 2.09
N GLY A 2 8.46 11.60 2.43
CA GLY A 2 9.03 10.28 2.74
C GLY A 2 8.98 10.03 4.23
N ILE A 3 8.53 8.85 4.65
CA ILE A 3 8.71 8.38 6.03
C ILE A 3 10.19 8.03 6.16
N SER A 4 11.01 8.87 6.81
CA SER A 4 12.40 8.52 7.08
C SER A 4 12.47 7.53 8.25
N ALA A 5 12.43 6.24 7.94
CA ALA A 5 12.70 5.21 8.94
C ALA A 5 14.18 5.25 9.36
N ARG A 6 14.45 4.90 10.62
CA ARG A 6 15.83 4.74 11.11
C ARG A 6 16.43 3.54 10.36
N ARG A 7 17.70 3.62 9.94
CA ARG A 7 18.36 2.50 9.25
C ARG A 7 18.48 1.31 10.20
N THR A 8 17.61 0.31 10.03
CA THR A 8 17.57 -0.92 10.84
C THR A 8 18.08 -2.13 10.04
N VAL A 9 18.20 -3.29 10.68
CA VAL A 9 18.66 -4.55 10.05
C VAL A 9 17.85 -4.90 8.80
N LEU A 10 16.54 -4.62 8.82
CA LEU A 10 15.63 -4.84 7.68
C LEU A 10 15.94 -3.97 6.46
N HIS A 11 16.58 -2.82 6.63
CA HIS A 11 16.99 -1.96 5.51
C HIS A 11 18.23 -2.50 4.78
N ARG A 12 18.94 -3.48 5.37
CA ARG A 12 20.08 -4.15 4.72
C ARG A 12 19.67 -5.27 3.78
N LEU A 13 18.41 -5.72 3.86
CA LEU A 13 17.85 -6.70 2.94
C LEU A 13 17.71 -6.12 1.54
N HIS A 14 17.74 -7.00 0.55
CA HIS A 14 17.48 -6.63 -0.81
C HIS A 14 16.05 -6.08 -1.00
N VAL A 15 15.85 -5.24 -2.01
CA VAL A 15 14.55 -4.57 -2.21
C VAL A 15 13.48 -5.57 -2.63
N VAL A 16 13.86 -6.49 -3.51
CA VAL A 16 12.99 -7.58 -3.96
C VAL A 16 12.54 -8.45 -2.78
N THR A 17 13.41 -8.73 -1.81
CA THR A 17 13.04 -9.57 -0.66
C THR A 17 12.07 -8.86 0.26
N ARG A 18 12.22 -7.55 0.47
CA ARG A 18 11.23 -6.73 1.20
C ARG A 18 9.86 -6.70 0.50
N PHE A 19 9.84 -6.63 -0.83
CA PHE A 19 8.61 -6.77 -1.62
C PHE A 19 7.99 -8.17 -1.45
N VAL A 20 8.80 -9.23 -1.51
CA VAL A 20 8.33 -10.62 -1.32
C VAL A 20 7.74 -10.82 0.09
N ILE A 21 8.34 -10.25 1.14
CA ILE A 21 7.78 -10.30 2.50
C ILE A 21 6.40 -9.65 2.53
N ALA A 22 6.27 -8.40 2.06
CA ALA A 22 4.99 -7.68 2.06
C ALA A 22 3.92 -8.41 1.23
N PHE A 23 4.31 -8.94 0.06
CA PHE A 23 3.44 -9.72 -0.82
C PHE A 23 3.01 -11.05 -0.19
N SER A 24 3.93 -11.75 0.49
CA SER A 24 3.64 -13.02 1.17
C SER A 24 2.60 -12.86 2.27
N ILE A 25 2.70 -11.78 3.05
CA ILE A 25 1.71 -11.43 4.08
C ILE A 25 0.36 -11.11 3.42
N GLY A 26 0.37 -10.30 2.35
CA GLY A 26 -0.84 -9.96 1.60
C GLY A 26 -1.56 -11.18 1.03
N LEU A 27 -0.80 -12.14 0.51
CA LEU A 27 -1.34 -13.39 -0.04
C LEU A 27 -1.84 -14.34 1.06
N ALA A 28 -1.13 -14.43 2.20
CA ALA A 28 -1.56 -15.21 3.35
C ALA A 28 -2.90 -14.73 3.92
N ILE A 29 -3.19 -13.41 3.88
CA ILE A 29 -4.47 -12.84 4.32
C ILE A 29 -5.65 -13.37 3.50
N VAL A 30 -5.47 -13.71 2.22
CA VAL A 30 -6.55 -14.19 1.35
C VAL A 30 -7.09 -15.53 1.82
N PHE A 31 -6.22 -16.39 2.36
CA PHE A 31 -6.60 -17.74 2.84
C PHE A 31 -7.41 -17.73 4.14
N ILE A 32 -7.44 -16.61 4.86
CA ILE A 32 -8.22 -16.44 6.08
C ILE A 32 -9.69 -16.23 5.71
N THR A 33 -10.48 -17.32 5.77
CA THR A 33 -11.89 -17.31 5.31
C THR A 33 -12.86 -17.77 6.41
N GLY A 34 -12.39 -18.51 7.42
CA GLY A 34 -13.25 -19.16 8.41
C GLY A 34 -12.98 -18.75 9.87
N PRO A 35 -13.89 -19.15 10.79
CA PRO A 35 -13.76 -18.91 12.22
C PRO A 35 -12.74 -19.85 12.89
N GLY A 36 -12.37 -20.96 12.23
CA GLY A 36 -11.27 -21.84 12.68
C GLY A 36 -9.88 -21.21 12.54
N ASP A 37 -9.75 -20.13 11.77
CA ASP A 37 -8.46 -19.54 11.38
C ASP A 37 -7.97 -18.46 12.35
N ILE A 38 -8.55 -18.39 13.56
CA ILE A 38 -8.20 -17.36 14.55
C ILE A 38 -6.70 -17.41 14.88
N TYR A 39 -6.14 -18.60 15.05
CA TYR A 39 -4.73 -18.78 15.36
C TYR A 39 -3.82 -18.25 14.25
N LEU A 40 -4.15 -18.53 12.98
CA LEU A 40 -3.45 -17.99 11.82
C LEU A 40 -3.54 -16.45 11.78
N ALA A 41 -4.74 -15.88 11.98
CA ALA A 41 -4.94 -14.44 12.00
C ALA A 41 -4.11 -13.74 13.10
N VAL A 42 -4.10 -14.30 14.32
CA VAL A 42 -3.30 -13.77 15.43
C VAL A 42 -1.80 -13.88 15.14
N SER A 43 -1.33 -15.00 14.60
CA SER A 43 0.09 -15.20 14.28
C SER A 43 0.59 -14.20 13.23
N LEU A 44 -0.21 -13.94 12.19
CA LEU A 44 0.12 -12.96 11.14
C LEU A 44 0.06 -11.52 11.67
N LEU A 45 -0.88 -11.22 12.56
CA LEU A 45 -0.94 -9.93 13.24
C LEU A 45 0.35 -9.70 14.06
N LEU A 46 0.75 -10.66 14.89
CA LEU A 46 1.99 -10.58 15.65
C LEU A 46 3.22 -10.44 14.74
N LEU A 47 3.31 -11.24 13.67
CA LEU A 47 4.38 -11.16 12.68
C LEU A 47 4.46 -9.75 12.06
N SER A 48 3.32 -9.17 11.68
CA SER A 48 3.27 -7.84 11.07
C SER A 48 3.72 -6.74 12.04
N ILE A 49 3.38 -6.84 13.33
CA ILE A 49 3.87 -5.93 14.37
C ILE A 49 5.38 -6.07 14.54
N ILE A 50 5.89 -7.31 14.61
CA ILE A 50 7.32 -7.58 14.75
C ILE A 50 8.10 -7.00 13.56
N LEU A 51 7.59 -7.12 12.33
CA LEU A 51 8.22 -6.55 11.14
C LEU A 51 8.25 -5.02 11.14
N ILE A 52 7.20 -4.36 11.62
CA ILE A 52 7.18 -2.89 11.78
C ILE A 52 8.22 -2.46 12.82
N LEU A 53 8.32 -3.18 13.93
CA LEU A 53 9.26 -2.89 15.00
C LEU A 53 10.72 -3.09 14.55
N LEU A 54 11.00 -4.21 13.87
CA LEU A 54 12.30 -4.52 13.25
C LEU A 54 12.62 -3.60 12.07
N GLY A 55 11.60 -3.04 11.42
CA GLY A 55 11.75 -1.99 10.42
C GLY A 55 12.27 -0.68 11.04
N GLY A 56 12.03 -0.43 12.33
CA GLY A 56 12.37 0.83 12.97
C GLY A 56 11.52 2.00 12.44
N ILE A 57 10.28 1.70 12.07
CA ILE A 57 9.32 2.68 11.56
C ILE A 57 8.86 3.55 12.75
N PRO A 58 8.95 4.88 12.69
CA PRO A 58 8.53 5.72 13.79
C PRO A 58 7.03 5.56 14.02
N VAL A 59 6.62 5.34 15.27
CA VAL A 59 5.20 5.19 15.67
C VAL A 59 4.32 6.38 15.24
N ARG A 60 4.93 7.55 15.01
CA ARG A 60 4.27 8.74 14.46
C ARG A 60 3.78 8.56 13.02
N SER A 61 4.38 7.65 12.24
CA SER A 61 3.87 7.31 10.92
C SER A 61 2.58 6.51 10.99
N LEU A 62 2.40 5.71 12.05
CA LEU A 62 1.20 4.91 12.25
C LEU A 62 -0.03 5.76 12.53
N SER A 63 0.14 6.91 13.19
CA SER A 63 -0.99 7.77 13.57
C SER A 63 -1.77 8.33 12.37
N LYS A 64 -1.12 8.51 11.21
CA LYS A 64 -1.79 8.95 9.97
C LYS A 64 -2.75 7.88 9.42
N PHE A 65 -2.37 6.61 9.55
CA PHE A 65 -3.16 5.48 9.07
C PHE A 65 -4.18 4.99 10.10
N LEU A 66 -4.03 5.39 11.37
CA LEU A 66 -4.95 5.02 12.44
C LEU A 66 -6.39 5.47 12.16
N VAL A 67 -6.58 6.64 11.55
CA VAL A 67 -7.91 7.12 11.13
C VAL A 67 -8.58 6.15 10.17
N VAL A 68 -7.83 5.63 9.19
CA VAL A 68 -8.33 4.65 8.21
C VAL A 68 -8.67 3.33 8.91
N ILE A 69 -7.77 2.81 9.75
CA ILE A 69 -7.98 1.54 10.49
C ILE A 69 -9.24 1.63 11.34
N VAL A 70 -9.39 2.69 12.14
CA VAL A 70 -10.54 2.85 13.04
C VAL A 70 -11.83 3.01 12.23
N THR A 71 -11.84 3.83 11.19
CA THR A 71 -13.06 4.06 10.39
C THR A 71 -13.56 2.78 9.74
N VAL A 72 -12.66 2.01 9.12
CA VAL A 72 -13.04 0.76 8.43
C VAL A 72 -13.42 -0.34 9.45
N THR A 73 -12.72 -0.44 10.57
CA THR A 73 -13.05 -1.40 11.64
C THR A 73 -14.43 -1.12 12.24
N VAL A 74 -14.74 0.15 12.51
CA VAL A 74 -16.08 0.55 13.01
C VAL A 74 -17.16 0.24 11.97
N PHE A 75 -16.89 0.51 10.70
CA PHE A 75 -17.83 0.18 9.63
C PHE A 75 -18.10 -1.32 9.53
N ILE A 76 -17.08 -2.16 9.69
CA ILE A 76 -17.23 -3.62 9.70
C ILE A 76 -18.01 -4.07 10.93
N GLY A 77 -17.67 -3.55 12.12
CA GLY A 77 -18.44 -3.83 13.33
C GLY A 77 -19.92 -3.52 13.14
N PHE A 78 -20.22 -2.34 12.59
CA PHE A 78 -21.60 -1.93 12.29
C PHE A 78 -22.26 -2.87 11.27
N SER A 79 -21.57 -3.20 10.17
CA SER A 79 -22.09 -4.10 9.13
C SER A 79 -22.38 -5.50 9.66
N PHE A 80 -21.50 -6.08 10.48
CA PHE A 80 -21.69 -7.41 11.06
C PHE A 80 -22.84 -7.44 12.07
N ILE A 81 -23.02 -6.36 12.85
CA ILE A 81 -24.13 -6.24 13.81
C ILE A 81 -25.49 -6.09 13.08
N PHE A 82 -25.55 -5.32 11.99
CA PHE A 82 -26.81 -4.98 11.33
C PHE A 82 -27.21 -5.89 10.17
N LEU A 83 -26.27 -6.38 9.36
CA LEU A 83 -26.56 -7.13 8.12
C LEU A 83 -26.38 -8.64 8.24
N THR A 84 -25.49 -9.12 9.12
CA THR A 84 -25.01 -10.50 9.05
C THR A 84 -25.71 -11.41 10.07
N GLN A 85 -26.52 -12.35 9.57
CA GLN A 85 -27.27 -13.31 10.38
C GLN A 85 -26.55 -14.66 10.35
N ILE A 86 -25.46 -14.80 11.11
CA ILE A 86 -24.78 -16.09 11.27
C ILE A 86 -25.33 -16.76 12.54
N PRO A 87 -26.11 -17.84 12.44
CA PRO A 87 -26.46 -18.63 13.61
C PRO A 87 -25.19 -19.33 14.11
N GLY A 88 -24.80 -19.05 15.36
CA GLY A 88 -23.76 -19.81 16.06
C GLY A 88 -24.33 -20.60 17.24
N GLU A 89 -23.50 -21.45 17.85
CA GLU A 89 -23.92 -22.42 18.89
C GLU A 89 -24.40 -21.77 20.19
N ARG A 90 -23.97 -20.54 20.49
CA ARG A 90 -24.44 -19.74 21.63
C ARG A 90 -24.87 -18.37 21.12
N THR A 91 -26.16 -18.06 21.28
CA THR A 91 -26.73 -16.73 21.01
C THR A 91 -26.76 -15.97 22.34
N TYR A 92 -25.94 -14.91 22.45
CA TYR A 92 -25.87 -14.11 23.68
C TYR A 92 -26.94 -13.01 23.71
N LEU A 93 -27.29 -12.48 22.53
CA LEU A 93 -28.30 -11.44 22.35
C LEU A 93 -29.04 -11.68 21.04
N GLU A 94 -30.36 -11.81 21.13
CA GLU A 94 -31.27 -11.92 20.00
C GLU A 94 -32.32 -10.81 20.13
N TYR A 95 -32.16 -9.73 19.36
CA TYR A 95 -33.15 -8.66 19.27
C TYR A 95 -33.75 -8.64 17.87
N VAL A 96 -35.05 -8.92 17.77
CA VAL A 96 -35.80 -8.83 16.51
C VAL A 96 -36.26 -7.38 16.34
N LEU A 97 -35.68 -6.65 15.39
CA LEU A 97 -36.03 -5.25 15.10
C LEU A 97 -37.29 -5.14 14.24
N MET A 98 -37.41 -5.99 13.22
CA MET A 98 -38.59 -6.04 12.35
C MET A 98 -38.88 -7.46 11.92
N ARG A 99 -40.10 -7.91 12.14
CA ARG A 99 -40.65 -9.12 11.52
C ARG A 99 -41.75 -8.67 10.57
N ILE A 100 -41.51 -8.83 9.27
CA ILE A 100 -42.53 -8.61 8.23
C ILE A 100 -42.93 -9.99 7.72
N GLU A 101 -44.14 -10.43 8.04
CA GLU A 101 -44.67 -11.69 7.55
C GLU A 101 -45.20 -11.48 6.12
N THR A 102 -44.48 -12.03 5.13
CA THR A 102 -44.91 -12.09 3.73
C THR A 102 -45.16 -13.55 3.36
N SER A 103 -46.13 -13.80 2.47
CA SER A 103 -46.59 -15.13 2.01
C SER A 103 -45.50 -16.06 1.41
N ARG A 104 -44.23 -15.62 1.35
CA ARG A 104 -43.06 -16.42 0.90
C ARG A 104 -42.01 -16.67 2.01
N GLY A 105 -42.32 -16.33 3.26
CA GLY A 105 -41.46 -16.51 4.42
C GLY A 105 -41.33 -15.21 5.23
N PRO A 106 -41.16 -15.30 6.56
CA PRO A 106 -41.00 -14.13 7.42
C PRO A 106 -39.63 -13.48 7.19
N PHE A 107 -39.61 -12.23 6.71
CA PHE A 107 -38.40 -11.41 6.73
C PHE A 107 -38.19 -10.96 8.18
N MET A 108 -37.26 -11.61 8.88
CA MET A 108 -36.89 -11.26 10.24
C MET A 108 -35.57 -10.50 10.23
N TRP A 109 -35.61 -9.20 10.44
CA TRP A 109 -34.41 -8.42 10.77
C TRP A 109 -34.10 -8.62 12.25
N ARG A 110 -33.15 -9.50 12.53
CA ARG A 110 -32.69 -9.84 13.89
C ARG A 110 -31.22 -9.41 14.02
N ILE A 111 -30.90 -8.66 15.08
CA ILE A 111 -29.52 -8.53 15.56
C ILE A 111 -29.21 -9.80 16.33
N LEU A 112 -28.26 -10.57 15.82
CA LEU A 112 -27.78 -11.83 16.40
C LEU A 112 -26.31 -11.66 16.74
N ILE A 113 -26.03 -11.45 18.03
CA ILE A 113 -24.66 -11.49 18.54
C ILE A 113 -24.42 -12.92 19.02
N SER A 114 -23.71 -13.68 18.19
CA SER A 114 -23.27 -15.04 18.49
C SER A 114 -21.74 -15.08 18.62
N ASP A 115 -21.22 -16.11 19.27
CA ASP A 115 -19.78 -16.37 19.38
C ASP A 115 -19.09 -16.43 18.00
N ARG A 116 -19.77 -17.01 17.00
CA ARG A 116 -19.30 -16.98 15.61
C ARG A 116 -19.21 -15.56 15.06
N THR A 117 -20.19 -14.70 15.34
CA THR A 117 -20.17 -13.30 14.90
C THR A 117 -18.96 -12.56 15.48
N LEU A 118 -18.62 -12.81 16.75
CA LEU A 118 -17.48 -12.18 17.40
C LEU A 118 -16.13 -12.66 16.84
N THR A 119 -16.00 -13.97 16.60
CA THR A 119 -14.79 -14.55 15.99
C THR A 119 -14.60 -14.07 14.55
N TYR A 120 -15.66 -14.02 13.75
CA TYR A 120 -15.61 -13.41 12.43
C TYR A 120 -15.22 -11.93 12.50
N LEU A 121 -15.83 -11.15 13.38
CA LEU A 121 -15.50 -9.74 13.55
C LEU A 121 -14.01 -9.55 13.86
N PHE A 122 -13.47 -10.34 14.79
CA PHE A 122 -12.05 -10.29 15.13
C PHE A 122 -11.15 -10.64 13.93
N VAL A 123 -11.49 -11.68 13.18
CA VAL A 123 -10.77 -12.10 11.97
C VAL A 123 -10.79 -10.98 10.91
N TYR A 124 -11.96 -10.40 10.61
CA TYR A 124 -12.04 -9.33 9.60
C TYR A 124 -11.34 -8.04 10.03
N CYS A 125 -11.45 -7.65 11.31
CA CYS A 125 -10.73 -6.51 11.85
C CYS A 125 -9.20 -6.71 11.78
N SER A 126 -8.71 -7.89 12.20
CA SER A 126 -7.28 -8.22 12.10
C SER A 126 -6.77 -8.22 10.66
N ARG A 127 -7.57 -8.70 9.68
CA ARG A 127 -7.18 -8.65 8.26
C ARG A 127 -6.88 -7.24 7.77
N ILE A 128 -7.69 -6.24 8.14
CA ILE A 128 -7.43 -4.85 7.76
C ILE A 128 -6.19 -4.30 8.43
N VAL A 129 -6.02 -4.58 9.72
CA VAL A 129 -4.83 -4.14 10.46
C VAL A 129 -3.57 -4.71 9.80
N ILE A 130 -3.55 -6.01 9.49
CA ILE A 130 -2.42 -6.67 8.83
C ILE A 130 -2.17 -6.07 7.43
N MET A 131 -3.23 -5.82 6.65
CA MET A 131 -3.11 -5.25 5.31
C MET A 131 -2.50 -3.84 5.36
N VAL A 132 -2.96 -2.99 6.28
CA VAL A 132 -2.42 -1.64 6.48
C VAL A 132 -0.98 -1.71 6.99
N PHE A 133 -0.68 -2.63 7.91
CA PHE A 133 0.67 -2.81 8.46
C PHE A 133 1.67 -3.26 7.40
N SER A 134 1.28 -4.18 6.51
CA SER A 134 2.09 -4.59 5.36
C SER A 134 2.37 -3.42 4.41
N ALA A 135 1.36 -2.59 4.12
CA ALA A 135 1.54 -1.39 3.29
C ALA A 135 2.48 -0.36 3.94
N ILE A 136 2.34 -0.11 5.24
CA ILE A 136 3.22 0.79 6.00
C ILE A 136 4.66 0.25 6.01
N PHE A 137 4.82 -1.06 6.17
CA PHE A 137 6.12 -1.71 6.12
C PHE A 137 6.82 -1.45 4.78
N LEU A 138 6.12 -1.62 3.67
CA LEU A 138 6.66 -1.38 2.32
C LEU A 138 7.03 0.10 2.14
N LEU A 139 6.09 1.01 2.41
CA LEU A 139 6.28 2.46 2.24
C LEU A 139 7.34 3.05 3.18
N GLY A 140 7.50 2.47 4.37
CA GLY A 140 8.46 2.92 5.37
C GLY A 140 9.87 2.39 5.15
N THR A 141 10.02 1.27 4.46
CA THR A 141 11.31 0.58 4.30
C THR A 141 11.91 0.77 2.91
N ILE A 142 11.13 1.09 1.88
CA ILE A 142 11.59 1.16 0.49
C ILE A 142 11.62 2.61 0.00
N ASP A 143 12.80 3.05 -0.47
CA ASP A 143 12.98 4.33 -1.16
C ASP A 143 12.72 4.21 -2.68
N ASP A 144 12.39 5.32 -3.34
CA ASP A 144 12.28 5.44 -4.80
C ASP A 144 13.53 4.95 -5.54
N ARG A 145 14.72 5.30 -5.03
CA ARG A 145 16.01 4.83 -5.56
C ARG A 145 16.22 3.33 -5.43
N GLU A 146 15.71 2.76 -4.35
CA GLU A 146 15.80 1.34 -4.08
C GLU A 146 14.93 0.53 -5.03
N VAL A 147 13.75 1.04 -5.41
CA VAL A 147 12.91 0.43 -6.45
C VAL A 147 13.67 0.33 -7.78
N ILE A 148 14.38 1.39 -8.19
CA ILE A 148 15.19 1.40 -9.41
C ILE A 148 16.31 0.36 -9.35
N TRP A 149 16.99 0.22 -8.20
CA TRP A 149 18.00 -0.84 -8.01
C TRP A 149 17.38 -2.24 -8.04
N GLY A 150 16.20 -2.40 -7.47
CA GLY A 150 15.41 -3.63 -7.54
C GLY A 150 15.11 -4.02 -8.98
N MET A 151 14.64 -3.08 -9.82
CA MET A 151 14.41 -3.34 -11.24
C MET A 151 15.67 -3.84 -11.95
N ARG A 152 16.81 -3.22 -11.67
CA ARG A 152 18.10 -3.63 -12.25
C ARG A 152 18.52 -5.04 -11.82
N SER A 153 18.28 -5.38 -10.55
CA SER A 153 18.64 -6.69 -9.99
C SER A 153 17.80 -7.85 -10.56
N VAL A 154 16.56 -7.57 -10.95
CA VAL A 154 15.65 -8.55 -11.59
C VAL A 154 16.03 -8.80 -13.05
N GLY A 155 16.96 -8.03 -13.61
CA GLY A 155 17.45 -8.19 -14.99
C GLY A 155 16.64 -7.41 -16.02
N LEU A 156 15.88 -6.38 -15.61
CA LEU A 156 15.18 -5.51 -16.55
C LEU A 156 16.17 -4.79 -17.49
N PRO A 157 15.79 -4.54 -18.76
CA PRO A 157 16.64 -3.82 -19.71
C PRO A 157 17.10 -2.46 -19.18
N TYR A 158 18.30 -2.04 -19.58
CA TYR A 158 18.90 -0.80 -19.11
C TYR A 158 18.02 0.42 -19.42
N GLY A 159 17.51 0.53 -20.65
CA GLY A 159 16.59 1.60 -21.04
C GLY A 159 15.36 1.70 -20.14
N ALA A 160 14.73 0.57 -19.80
CA ALA A 160 13.56 0.56 -18.91
C ALA A 160 13.88 1.09 -17.51
N THR A 161 15.06 0.74 -16.97
CA THR A 161 15.52 1.22 -15.66
C THR A 161 15.80 2.72 -15.67
N VAL A 162 16.39 3.25 -16.76
CA VAL A 162 16.64 4.69 -16.94
C VAL A 162 15.34 5.47 -17.05
N VAL A 163 14.37 4.98 -17.83
CA VAL A 163 13.04 5.60 -17.96
C VAL A 163 12.33 5.62 -16.61
N ALA A 164 12.34 4.51 -15.86
CA ALA A 164 11.76 4.47 -14.52
C ALA A 164 12.43 5.46 -13.55
N ALA A 165 13.76 5.57 -13.60
CA ALA A 165 14.49 6.55 -12.79
C ALA A 165 14.12 8.00 -13.14
N LEU A 166 13.98 8.29 -14.44
CA LEU A 166 13.56 9.61 -14.90
C LEU A 166 12.11 9.90 -14.53
N PHE A 167 11.24 8.89 -14.55
CA PHE A 167 9.84 9.01 -14.15
C PHE A 167 9.70 9.38 -12.67
N PHE A 168 10.35 8.64 -11.76
CA PHE A 168 10.31 8.96 -10.33
C PHE A 168 10.82 10.37 -10.04
N ARG A 169 11.93 10.77 -10.67
CA ARG A 169 12.44 12.14 -10.59
C ARG A 169 11.46 13.15 -11.20
N GLY A 170 10.81 12.80 -12.30
CA GLY A 170 9.82 13.62 -13.00
C GLY A 170 8.60 13.94 -12.12
N ILE A 171 8.16 13.01 -11.27
CA ILE A 171 7.09 13.26 -10.29
C ILE A 171 7.48 14.37 -9.30
N SER A 172 8.70 14.31 -8.75
CA SER A 172 9.17 15.35 -7.82
C SER A 172 9.29 16.71 -8.52
N LEU A 173 9.88 16.72 -9.71
CA LEU A 173 10.01 17.94 -10.50
C LEU A 173 8.64 18.53 -10.87
N PHE A 174 7.66 17.71 -11.23
CA PHE A 174 6.31 18.17 -11.52
C PHE A 174 5.64 18.81 -10.30
N ALA A 175 5.83 18.24 -9.11
CA ALA A 175 5.29 18.82 -7.88
C ALA A 175 5.90 20.21 -7.62
N ASP A 176 7.22 20.35 -7.77
CA ASP A 176 7.91 21.64 -7.61
C ASP A 176 7.47 22.67 -8.66
N ASP A 177 7.32 22.25 -9.93
CA ASP A 177 6.81 23.10 -11.01
C ASP A 177 5.37 23.53 -10.74
N PHE A 178 4.53 22.63 -10.24
CA PHE A 178 3.14 22.93 -9.91
C PHE A 178 3.06 24.02 -8.83
N PHE A 179 3.84 23.90 -7.75
CA PHE A 179 3.88 24.94 -6.72
C PHE A 179 4.42 26.26 -7.27
N THR A 180 5.48 26.22 -8.08
CA THR A 180 6.07 27.42 -8.69
C THR A 180 5.09 28.15 -9.60
N VAL A 181 4.39 27.42 -10.48
CA VAL A 181 3.40 28.01 -11.40
C VAL A 181 2.20 28.55 -10.63
N ARG A 182 1.71 27.80 -9.63
CA ARG A 182 0.60 28.24 -8.78
C ARG A 182 0.96 29.54 -8.04
N ASP A 183 2.16 29.63 -7.50
CA ASP A 183 2.63 30.81 -6.78
C ASP A 183 2.79 32.00 -7.72
N ALA A 184 3.34 31.79 -8.93
CA ALA A 184 3.44 32.82 -9.96
C ALA A 184 2.06 33.33 -10.43
N MET A 185 1.07 32.46 -10.57
CA MET A 185 -0.32 32.86 -10.86
C MET A 185 -0.93 33.66 -9.71
N THR A 186 -0.61 33.30 -8.47
CA THR A 186 -1.07 34.02 -7.28
C THR A 186 -0.50 35.45 -7.25
N VAL A 187 0.78 35.63 -7.58
CA VAL A 187 1.41 36.96 -7.75
C VAL A 187 0.75 37.77 -8.87
N ARG A 188 0.30 37.12 -9.94
CA ARG A 188 -0.47 37.74 -11.03
C ARG A 188 -1.93 38.03 -10.69
N GLY A 189 -2.34 37.89 -9.43
CA GLY A 189 -3.68 38.23 -8.95
C GLY A 189 -4.70 37.10 -9.00
N VAL A 190 -4.29 35.86 -9.30
CA VAL A 190 -5.18 34.70 -9.23
C VAL A 190 -5.31 34.22 -7.80
N ASP A 191 -6.43 34.53 -7.15
CA ASP A 191 -6.71 34.05 -5.79
C ASP A 191 -7.37 32.65 -5.82
N PHE A 192 -6.56 31.61 -5.57
CA PHE A 192 -7.06 30.24 -5.47
C PHE A 192 -7.86 30.00 -4.18
N ALA A 193 -7.63 30.75 -3.11
CA ALA A 193 -8.25 30.54 -1.80
C ALA A 193 -9.71 30.99 -1.79
N LYS A 194 -10.00 32.14 -2.41
CA LYS A 194 -11.34 32.75 -2.43
C LYS A 194 -12.23 32.27 -3.59
N ALA A 195 -11.72 31.49 -4.53
CA ALA A 195 -12.48 31.04 -5.69
C ALA A 195 -13.48 29.91 -5.34
N PRO A 196 -14.73 29.94 -5.86
CA PRO A 196 -15.67 28.82 -5.72
C PRO A 196 -15.14 27.56 -6.41
N LEU A 197 -15.57 26.37 -5.96
CA LEU A 197 -15.04 25.06 -6.40
C LEU A 197 -14.90 24.94 -7.93
N LEU A 198 -15.93 25.32 -8.69
CA LEU A 198 -15.93 25.23 -10.15
C LEU A 198 -14.86 26.14 -10.79
N LYS A 199 -14.72 27.37 -10.29
CA LYS A 199 -13.73 28.34 -10.76
C LYS A 199 -12.32 27.89 -10.39
N ARG A 200 -12.14 27.37 -9.17
CA ARG A 200 -10.86 26.80 -8.71
C ARG A 200 -10.41 25.64 -9.60
N LEU A 201 -11.32 24.73 -9.96
CA LEU A 201 -11.04 23.64 -10.91
C LEU A 201 -10.57 24.17 -12.26
N ARG A 202 -11.28 25.17 -12.82
CA ARG A 202 -10.90 25.80 -14.08
C ARG A 202 -9.51 26.46 -14.01
N LEU A 203 -9.18 27.11 -12.89
CA LEU A 203 -7.86 27.69 -12.67
C LEU A 203 -6.74 26.62 -12.63
N TYR A 204 -6.99 25.46 -12.02
CA TYR A 204 -6.04 24.34 -12.08
C TYR A 204 -5.84 23.84 -13.51
N PHE A 205 -6.90 23.74 -14.31
CA PHE A 205 -6.77 23.41 -15.73
C PHE A 205 -5.92 24.45 -16.49
N TYR A 206 -6.12 25.75 -16.23
CA TYR A 206 -5.27 26.78 -16.84
C TYR A 206 -3.80 26.70 -16.41
N SER A 207 -3.50 26.26 -15.18
CA SER A 207 -2.13 26.02 -14.73
C SER A 207 -1.44 24.85 -15.43
N LEU A 208 -2.19 23.92 -16.03
CA LEU A 208 -1.58 22.81 -16.76
C LEU A 208 -0.88 23.28 -18.03
N ILE A 209 -1.41 24.27 -18.75
CA ILE A 209 -0.84 24.77 -20.01
C ILE A 209 0.65 25.18 -19.85
N PRO A 210 1.03 26.08 -18.91
CA PRO A 210 2.43 26.43 -18.71
C PRO A 210 3.28 25.26 -18.19
N ILE A 211 2.73 24.40 -17.34
CA ILE A 211 3.46 23.22 -16.83
C ILE A 211 3.77 22.25 -17.98
N PHE A 212 2.82 21.98 -18.87
CA PHE A 212 3.03 21.16 -20.05
C PHE A 212 4.09 21.74 -20.96
N SER A 213 4.09 23.06 -21.19
CA SER A 213 5.13 23.72 -21.98
C SER A 213 6.52 23.53 -21.36
N LEU A 214 6.64 23.66 -20.03
CA LEU A 214 7.89 23.43 -19.30
C LEU A 214 8.34 21.96 -19.40
N MET A 215 7.41 21.02 -19.29
CA MET A 215 7.70 19.59 -19.41
C MET A 215 8.16 19.19 -20.81
N LEU A 216 7.57 19.76 -21.86
CA LEU A 216 8.00 19.51 -23.25
C LEU A 216 9.43 20.00 -23.48
N ARG A 217 9.76 21.21 -23.04
CA ARG A 217 11.13 21.75 -23.11
C ARG A 217 12.10 20.86 -22.34
N ARG A 218 11.77 20.52 -21.09
CA ARG A 218 12.61 19.66 -20.26
C ARG A 218 12.82 18.27 -20.87
N SER A 219 11.78 17.69 -21.46
CA SER A 219 11.88 16.40 -22.16
C SER A 219 12.88 16.48 -23.32
N TYR A 220 12.81 17.54 -24.11
CA TYR A 220 13.76 17.80 -25.20
C TYR A 220 15.20 17.95 -24.68
N ASP A 221 15.40 18.75 -23.62
CA ASP A 221 16.71 18.95 -23.01
C ASP A 221 17.29 17.64 -22.43
N ILE A 222 16.45 16.83 -21.78
CA ILE A 222 16.85 15.51 -21.27
C ILE A 222 17.22 14.58 -22.43
N SER A 223 16.45 14.58 -23.52
CA SER A 223 16.75 13.75 -24.70
C SER A 223 18.11 14.12 -25.30
N LEU A 224 18.36 15.41 -25.52
CA LEU A 224 19.63 15.92 -26.03
C LEU A 224 20.80 15.60 -25.07
N ALA A 225 20.56 15.71 -23.76
CA ALA A 225 21.54 15.34 -22.73
C ALA A 225 21.83 13.83 -22.69
N LEU A 226 20.85 12.97 -22.97
CA LEU A 226 21.04 11.53 -23.07
C LEU A 226 21.84 11.17 -24.34
N GLU A 227 21.49 11.79 -25.47
CA GLU A 227 22.16 11.57 -26.75
C GLU A 227 23.62 12.04 -26.73
N SER A 228 23.89 13.24 -26.19
CA SER A 228 25.26 13.76 -26.03
C SER A 228 26.13 12.90 -25.11
N ARG A 229 25.53 12.17 -24.16
CA ARG A 229 26.23 11.19 -23.31
C ARG A 229 26.38 9.81 -23.96
N GLY A 230 25.89 9.62 -25.19
CA GLY A 230 25.87 8.33 -25.89
C GLY A 230 25.00 7.27 -25.22
N LEU A 231 24.00 7.69 -24.42
CA LEU A 231 23.09 6.77 -23.74
C LEU A 231 21.96 6.38 -24.69
N SER A 232 22.01 5.13 -25.17
CA SER A 232 20.93 4.52 -25.93
C SER A 232 20.13 3.58 -25.03
N PRO A 233 18.80 3.45 -25.23
CA PRO A 233 17.99 2.45 -24.52
C PRO A 233 18.51 1.02 -24.68
N THR A 234 19.16 0.74 -25.81
CA THR A 234 19.68 -0.57 -26.21
C THR A 234 21.17 -0.73 -25.88
N SER A 235 21.88 0.34 -25.53
CA SER A 235 23.31 0.23 -25.24
C SER A 235 23.57 -0.42 -23.88
N LYS A 236 24.69 -1.14 -23.80
CA LYS A 236 25.17 -1.71 -22.53
C LYS A 236 25.42 -0.56 -21.54
N PRO A 237 25.05 -0.73 -20.25
CA PRO A 237 25.27 0.31 -19.26
C PRO A 237 26.78 0.60 -19.17
N PRO A 238 27.22 1.85 -19.37
CA PRO A 238 28.65 2.14 -19.44
C PRO A 238 29.35 1.85 -18.10
N ILE A 239 28.70 2.15 -16.96
CA ILE A 239 29.23 1.87 -15.60
C ILE A 239 28.04 1.63 -14.65
N ILE A 240 28.11 0.56 -13.85
CA ILE A 240 27.09 0.26 -12.83
C ILE A 240 27.56 0.79 -11.47
N TYR A 241 27.14 2.01 -11.11
CA TYR A 241 27.59 2.66 -9.87
C TYR A 241 27.13 1.96 -8.58
N ARG A 242 25.96 1.30 -8.60
CA ARG A 242 25.46 0.56 -7.44
C ARG A 242 24.68 -0.66 -7.89
N GLN A 243 25.20 -1.83 -7.59
CA GLN A 243 24.47 -3.10 -7.69
C GLN A 243 24.08 -3.53 -6.29
N MET A 244 22.79 -3.72 -6.07
CA MET A 244 22.33 -4.49 -4.93
C MET A 244 22.48 -5.95 -5.33
N ARG A 245 23.38 -6.68 -4.66
CA ARG A 245 23.56 -8.12 -4.87
C ARG A 245 22.68 -8.85 -3.87
N PHE A 246 22.02 -9.92 -4.32
CA PHE A 246 21.34 -10.85 -3.43
C PHE A 246 22.38 -11.47 -2.49
N LYS A 247 22.13 -11.37 -1.18
CA LYS A 247 22.92 -12.07 -0.16
C LYS A 247 22.28 -13.43 0.14
N THR A 248 23.04 -14.33 0.75
CA THR A 248 22.52 -15.63 1.23
C THR A 248 21.33 -15.47 2.18
N VAL A 249 21.33 -14.41 3.00
CA VAL A 249 20.20 -14.05 3.88
C VAL A 249 18.93 -13.74 3.07
N ASP A 250 19.06 -13.11 1.91
CA ASP A 250 17.92 -12.77 1.05
C ASP A 250 17.25 -14.05 0.52
N TYR A 251 18.04 -15.03 0.07
CA TYR A 251 17.52 -16.33 -0.37
C TYR A 251 16.79 -17.07 0.76
N LEU A 252 17.39 -17.10 1.96
CA LEU A 252 16.78 -17.77 3.11
C LEU A 252 15.45 -17.13 3.51
N VAL A 253 15.37 -15.80 3.51
CA VAL A 253 14.12 -15.08 3.81
C VAL A 253 13.06 -15.33 2.73
N THR A 254 13.43 -15.34 1.44
CA THR A 254 12.46 -15.66 0.37
C THR A 254 11.95 -17.10 0.46
N LEU A 255 12.82 -18.05 0.80
CA LEU A 255 12.44 -19.45 0.98
C LEU A 255 11.48 -19.60 2.17
N LEU A 256 11.76 -18.91 3.28
CA LEU A 256 10.89 -18.92 4.46
C LEU A 256 9.51 -18.32 4.15
N CYS A 257 9.44 -17.22 3.41
CA CYS A 257 8.18 -16.66 2.93
C CYS A 257 7.39 -17.64 2.05
N ALA A 258 8.05 -18.32 1.12
CA ALA A 258 7.41 -19.32 0.26
C ALA A 258 6.90 -20.52 1.07
N ALA A 259 7.70 -21.02 2.02
CA ALA A 259 7.32 -22.09 2.93
C ALA A 259 6.14 -21.71 3.82
N ALA A 260 6.08 -20.48 4.32
CA ALA A 260 4.97 -19.97 5.11
C ALA A 260 3.66 -19.95 4.31
N ILE A 261 3.70 -19.49 3.05
CA ILE A 261 2.53 -19.52 2.16
C ILE A 261 2.07 -20.96 1.91
N LEU A 262 3.01 -21.87 1.61
CA LEU A 262 2.70 -23.29 1.38
C LEU A 262 2.11 -23.95 2.62
N GLY A 263 2.62 -23.64 3.81
CA GLY A 263 2.07 -24.13 5.08
C GLY A 263 0.61 -23.72 5.26
N VAL A 264 0.31 -22.43 5.05
CA VAL A 264 -1.07 -21.90 5.12
C VAL A 264 -1.97 -22.54 4.06
N TYR A 265 -1.45 -22.77 2.86
CA TYR A 265 -2.21 -23.43 1.79
C TYR A 265 -2.54 -24.89 2.11
N LEU A 266 -1.59 -25.63 2.69
CA LEU A 266 -1.78 -27.03 3.06
C LEU A 266 -2.79 -27.18 4.21
N GLU A 267 -2.69 -26.35 5.26
CA GLU A 267 -3.66 -26.32 6.37
C GLU A 267 -5.08 -25.98 5.91
N LYS A 268 -5.23 -25.31 4.75
CA LYS A 268 -6.52 -24.99 4.16
C LYS A 268 -7.09 -26.07 3.25
N THR A 269 -6.22 -26.92 2.69
CA THR A 269 -6.60 -27.94 1.70
C THR A 269 -6.84 -29.31 2.34
N PHE A 270 -6.17 -29.58 3.47
CA PHE A 270 -6.30 -30.81 4.28
C PHE A 270 -7.02 -30.52 5.59
#